data_AF-A0A2A2RKN9-F1
#
_entry.id   AF-A0A2A2RKN9-F1
#
_cell.length_a   1.000
_cell.length_b   1.000
_cell.length_c   1.000
_cell.angle_alpha   90.00
_cell.angle_beta   90.00
_cell.angle_gamma   90.00
#
_symmetry.space_group_name_H-M   'P 1'
#
loop_
_entity.id
_entity.type
_entity.pdbx_description
1 polymer ?
#
loop_
_entity_poly.entity_id
_entity_poly.type
_entity_poly.pdbx_seq_one_letter_code
_entity_poly.pdbx_strand_id
1 'polypeptide(L)'
;MSLPLESTSEAKPLSTRLPLAVKLGYTAFMAVLVPVYWANYGPTNFLYFCDVALFLTLIAVWRESALLASMAAVGIVLPQVVWVVDFAAGLCGVNLLGMTAYMFDEQRSLFLRGLSLFHGWLPFLLLFLVKRLGYDKRAFPLWWALAWMLVLFCYFFMPGPTPTPSSSPVNINYVHGMSDTAAQTWMPPLAWLATLMAGLPALLYFPTHLALKKWFTRAEA
;
A
#
# COMPACT_ATOMS: atom_id res chain seq x y z
N MET A 1 -56.05 29.28 -13.91
CA MET A 1 -55.55 27.94 -14.25
C MET A 1 -54.12 27.87 -13.72
N SER A 2 -53.96 27.29 -12.54
CA SER A 2 -52.71 27.34 -11.76
C SER A 2 -51.90 26.08 -12.05
N LEU A 3 -50.72 26.22 -12.63
CA LEU A 3 -49.77 25.11 -12.77
C LEU A 3 -48.87 25.04 -11.53
N PRO A 4 -48.61 23.84 -10.96
CA PRO A 4 -47.78 23.72 -9.78
C PRO A 4 -46.29 23.74 -10.11
N LEU A 5 -45.56 24.43 -9.23
CA LEU A 5 -44.12 24.55 -9.03
C LEU A 5 -43.31 23.30 -9.40
N GLU A 6 -42.29 23.49 -10.26
CA GLU A 6 -41.20 22.55 -10.44
C GLU A 6 -40.48 22.33 -9.11
N SER A 7 -40.57 21.10 -8.59
CA SER A 7 -39.73 20.64 -7.50
C SER A 7 -38.31 20.42 -8.05
N THR A 8 -37.46 21.44 -7.97
CA THR A 8 -36.03 21.26 -8.14
C THR A 8 -35.54 20.40 -6.97
N SER A 9 -35.30 19.12 -7.24
CA SER A 9 -34.56 18.24 -6.35
C SER A 9 -33.17 18.83 -6.16
N GLU A 10 -32.98 19.62 -5.10
CA GLU A 10 -31.66 20.02 -4.64
C GLU A 10 -30.88 18.75 -4.31
N ALA A 11 -29.90 18.42 -5.15
CA ALA A 11 -28.96 17.35 -4.88
C ALA A 11 -28.27 17.65 -3.56
N LYS A 12 -28.61 16.86 -2.52
CA LYS A 12 -28.04 17.00 -1.17
C LYS A 12 -26.51 17.00 -1.31
N PRO A 13 -25.80 18.03 -0.83
CA PRO A 13 -24.34 18.09 -0.96
C PRO A 13 -23.76 16.83 -0.33
N LEU A 14 -22.98 16.07 -1.11
CA LEU A 14 -22.35 14.85 -0.64
C LEU A 14 -21.49 15.19 0.58
N SER A 15 -21.82 14.60 1.73
CA SER A 15 -21.01 14.74 2.96
C SER A 15 -19.54 14.48 2.64
N THR A 16 -18.69 15.45 3.00
CA THR A 16 -17.23 15.36 2.90
C THR A 16 -16.62 14.42 3.93
N ARG A 17 -17.39 14.06 4.98
CA ARG A 17 -16.93 13.14 6.03
C ARG A 17 -16.96 11.69 5.57
N LEU A 18 -16.02 10.90 6.09
CA LEU A 18 -15.96 9.48 5.78
C LEU A 18 -17.12 8.73 6.49
N PRO A 19 -17.74 7.74 5.82
CA PRO A 19 -18.73 6.89 6.47
C PRO A 19 -18.13 6.19 7.70
N LEU A 20 -18.86 6.18 8.82
CA LEU A 20 -18.42 5.51 10.05
C LEU A 20 -18.09 4.02 9.81
N ALA A 21 -18.84 3.36 8.92
CA ALA A 21 -18.59 1.98 8.51
C ALA A 21 -17.18 1.74 7.98
N VAL A 22 -16.60 2.70 7.22
CA VAL A 22 -15.22 2.60 6.74
C VAL A 22 -14.25 2.65 7.91
N LYS A 23 -14.48 3.54 8.88
CA LYS A 23 -13.64 3.66 10.09
C LYS A 23 -13.67 2.39 10.91
N LEU A 24 -14.86 1.88 11.22
CA LEU A 24 -15.02 0.70 12.04
C LEU A 24 -14.53 -0.57 11.33
N GLY A 25 -14.89 -0.76 10.05
CA GLY A 25 -14.47 -1.92 9.27
C GLY A 25 -12.96 -2.00 9.10
N TYR A 26 -12.32 -0.87 8.76
CA TYR A 26 -10.86 -0.81 8.65
C TYR A 26 -10.17 -1.03 10.01
N THR A 27 -10.72 -0.47 11.09
CA THR A 27 -10.19 -0.70 12.45
C THR A 27 -10.31 -2.16 12.87
N ALA A 28 -11.45 -2.80 12.59
CA ALA A 28 -11.66 -4.21 12.88
C ALA A 28 -10.68 -5.10 12.12
N PHE A 29 -10.45 -4.81 10.83
CA PHE A 29 -9.43 -5.49 10.05
C PHE A 29 -8.04 -5.35 10.68
N MET A 30 -7.61 -4.13 11.04
CA MET A 30 -6.32 -3.89 11.69
C MET A 30 -6.21 -4.58 13.05
N ALA A 31 -7.29 -4.61 13.83
CA ALA A 31 -7.34 -5.28 15.13
C ALA A 31 -7.16 -6.80 15.04
N VAL A 32 -7.46 -7.40 13.88
CA VAL A 32 -7.18 -8.82 13.59
C VAL A 32 -5.79 -8.98 12.96
N LEU A 33 -5.46 -8.20 11.93
CA LEU A 33 -4.21 -8.34 11.18
C LEU A 33 -2.99 -8.14 12.09
N VAL A 34 -2.96 -7.08 12.89
CA VAL A 34 -1.78 -6.73 13.70
C VAL A 34 -1.38 -7.84 14.68
N PRO A 35 -2.25 -8.34 15.58
CA PRO A 35 -1.85 -9.40 16.50
C PRO A 35 -1.53 -10.71 15.78
N VAL A 36 -2.24 -11.04 14.70
CA VAL A 36 -2.00 -12.29 13.96
C VAL A 36 -0.65 -12.23 13.24
N TYR A 37 -0.35 -11.15 12.52
CA TYR A 37 0.94 -10.99 11.86
C TYR A 37 2.09 -10.89 12.86
N TRP A 38 1.88 -10.18 13.97
CA TRP A 38 2.89 -10.11 15.02
C TRP A 38 3.24 -11.50 15.56
N ALA A 39 2.23 -12.33 15.86
CA ALA A 39 2.45 -13.67 16.40
C ALA A 39 3.11 -14.64 15.41
N ASN A 40 2.87 -14.46 14.10
CA ASN A 40 3.34 -15.41 13.07
C ASN A 40 4.65 -14.97 12.39
N TYR A 41 4.80 -13.67 12.12
CA TYR A 41 5.93 -13.09 11.38
C TYR A 41 6.85 -12.26 12.28
N GLY A 42 6.37 -11.83 13.44
CA GLY A 42 7.11 -10.93 14.31
C GLY A 42 6.93 -9.45 13.96
N PRO A 43 7.40 -8.54 14.83
CA PRO A 43 7.16 -7.11 14.69
C PRO A 43 7.84 -6.47 13.49
N THR A 44 8.96 -7.03 13.02
CA THR A 44 9.70 -6.50 11.87
C THR A 44 8.92 -6.62 10.56
N ASN A 45 7.87 -7.45 10.50
CA ASN A 45 6.96 -7.51 9.34
C ASN A 45 6.36 -6.14 9.03
N PHE A 46 6.07 -5.35 10.06
CA PHE A 46 5.44 -4.04 9.90
C PHE A 46 6.37 -2.97 9.30
N LEU A 47 7.59 -3.33 8.90
CA LEU A 47 8.53 -2.46 8.18
C LEU A 47 8.35 -2.52 6.65
N TYR A 48 7.57 -3.48 6.12
CA TYR A 48 7.21 -3.45 4.72
C TYR A 48 6.41 -2.19 4.38
N PHE A 49 6.62 -1.62 3.20
CA PHE A 49 5.90 -0.43 2.75
C PHE A 49 4.38 -0.60 2.81
N CYS A 50 3.88 -1.79 2.46
CA CYS A 50 2.46 -2.12 2.49
C CYS A 50 1.88 -2.09 3.91
N ASP A 51 2.61 -2.62 4.90
CA ASP A 51 2.24 -2.56 6.31
C ASP A 51 2.30 -1.13 6.88
N VAL A 52 3.35 -0.37 6.55
CA VAL A 52 3.42 1.05 6.95
C VAL A 52 2.24 1.83 6.34
N ALA A 53 1.88 1.56 5.09
CA ALA A 53 0.70 2.15 4.46
C ALA A 53 -0.60 1.74 5.15
N LEU A 54 -0.72 0.52 5.69
CA LEU A 54 -1.87 0.09 6.48
C LEU A 54 -2.05 0.98 7.73
N PHE A 55 -0.96 1.26 8.46
CA PHE A 55 -1.00 2.15 9.63
C PHE A 55 -1.27 3.61 9.26
N LEU A 56 -0.63 4.13 8.21
CA LEU A 56 -0.93 5.48 7.70
C LEU A 56 -2.41 5.62 7.34
N THR A 57 -2.98 4.60 6.69
CA THR A 57 -4.39 4.57 6.32
C THR A 57 -5.30 4.51 7.55
N LEU A 58 -4.96 3.74 8.60
CA LEU A 58 -5.73 3.70 9.85
C LEU A 58 -5.84 5.11 10.45
N ILE A 59 -4.71 5.80 10.56
CA ILE A 59 -4.65 7.16 11.09
C ILE A 59 -5.39 8.13 10.17
N ALA A 60 -5.24 7.99 8.85
CA ALA A 60 -5.90 8.82 7.86
C ALA A 60 -7.42 8.72 7.93
N VAL A 61 -7.97 7.52 8.10
CA VAL A 61 -9.42 7.27 8.16
C VAL A 61 -10.05 7.88 9.42
N TRP A 62 -9.38 7.81 10.56
CA TRP A 62 -9.87 8.43 11.80
C TRP A 62 -9.73 9.94 11.81
N ARG A 63 -8.57 10.46 11.38
CA ARG A 63 -8.29 11.90 11.32
C ARG A 63 -8.90 12.60 10.09
N GLU A 64 -9.45 11.83 9.15
CA GLU A 64 -9.87 12.30 7.83
C GLU A 64 -8.76 13.11 7.13
N SER A 65 -7.52 12.62 7.27
CA SER A 65 -6.32 13.32 6.79
C SER A 65 -6.05 13.03 5.32
N ALA A 66 -6.34 14.02 4.46
CA ALA A 66 -5.98 14.01 3.04
C ALA A 66 -4.49 13.69 2.83
N LEU A 67 -3.61 14.26 3.67
CA LEU A 67 -2.17 14.06 3.58
C LEU A 67 -1.76 12.60 3.79
N LEU A 68 -2.19 11.98 4.88
CA LEU A 68 -1.80 10.60 5.20
C LEU A 68 -2.40 9.59 4.22
N ALA A 69 -3.66 9.79 3.81
CA ALA A 69 -4.27 8.99 2.76
C ALA A 69 -3.50 9.14 1.44
N SER A 70 -3.11 10.36 1.09
CA SER A 70 -2.31 10.63 -0.12
C SER A 70 -0.90 10.03 -0.03
N MET A 71 -0.25 10.03 1.14
CA MET A 71 1.07 9.41 1.34
C MET A 71 1.00 7.90 1.11
N ALA A 72 0.05 7.23 1.75
CA ALA A 72 -0.18 5.80 1.53
C ALA A 72 -0.53 5.53 0.05
N ALA A 73 -1.40 6.35 -0.56
CA ALA A 73 -1.78 6.18 -1.96
C ALA A 73 -0.59 6.31 -2.92
N VAL A 74 0.23 7.35 -2.77
CA VAL A 74 1.46 7.54 -3.56
C VAL A 74 2.39 6.34 -3.43
N GLY A 75 2.51 5.81 -2.21
CA GLY A 75 3.44 4.74 -1.91
C GLY A 75 3.08 3.40 -2.49
N ILE A 76 1.80 3.03 -2.41
CA ILE A 76 1.42 1.63 -2.66
C ILE A 76 0.41 1.43 -3.79
N VAL A 77 -0.31 2.44 -4.29
CA VAL A 77 -1.37 2.19 -5.29
C VAL A 77 -0.81 1.48 -6.53
N LEU A 78 0.26 1.99 -7.14
CA LEU A 78 0.81 1.36 -8.34
C LEU A 78 1.42 -0.03 -8.06
N PRO A 79 2.28 -0.24 -7.04
CA PRO A 79 2.74 -1.58 -6.67
C PRO A 79 1.61 -2.58 -6.42
N GLN A 80 0.55 -2.15 -5.72
CA GLN A 80 -0.61 -2.98 -5.42
C GLN A 80 -1.44 -3.30 -6.67
N VAL A 81 -1.56 -2.39 -7.64
CA VAL A 81 -2.20 -2.68 -8.93
C VAL A 81 -1.42 -3.76 -9.68
N VAL A 82 -0.08 -3.68 -9.69
CA VAL A 82 0.76 -4.75 -10.27
C VAL A 82 0.55 -6.06 -9.52
N TRP A 83 0.48 -6.03 -8.20
CA TRP A 83 0.15 -7.20 -7.37
C TRP A 83 -1.21 -7.80 -7.73
N VAL A 84 -2.25 -6.99 -7.94
CA VAL A 84 -3.59 -7.46 -8.35
C VAL A 84 -3.54 -8.17 -9.70
N VAL A 85 -2.80 -7.62 -10.67
CA VAL A 85 -2.64 -8.23 -11.99
C VAL A 85 -1.90 -9.56 -11.89
N ASP A 86 -0.80 -9.61 -11.12
CA ASP A 86 -0.04 -10.85 -10.89
C ASP A 86 -0.88 -11.91 -10.17
N PHE A 87 -1.69 -11.51 -9.18
CA PHE A 87 -2.57 -12.42 -8.45
C PHE A 87 -3.67 -12.98 -9.34
N ALA A 88 -4.28 -12.14 -10.18
CA ALA A 88 -5.29 -12.57 -11.15
C ALA A 88 -4.72 -13.54 -12.19
N ALA A 89 -3.49 -13.30 -12.67
CA ALA A 89 -2.77 -14.23 -13.53
C ALA A 89 -2.52 -15.58 -12.81
N GLY A 90 -2.09 -15.52 -11.54
CA GLY A 90 -1.87 -16.71 -10.71
C GLY A 90 -3.15 -17.53 -10.49
N LEU A 91 -4.31 -16.89 -10.32
CA LEU A 91 -5.62 -17.58 -10.26
C LEU A 91 -5.94 -18.33 -11.56
N CYS A 92 -5.42 -17.87 -12.70
CA CYS A 92 -5.52 -18.53 -13.99
C CYS A 92 -4.39 -19.54 -14.25
N GLY A 93 -3.51 -19.81 -13.28
CA GLY A 93 -2.36 -20.70 -13.41
C GLY A 93 -1.17 -20.10 -14.18
N VAL A 94 -1.15 -18.79 -14.39
CA VAL A 94 -0.08 -18.08 -15.12
C VAL A 94 0.86 -17.39 -14.12
N ASN A 95 2.16 -17.73 -14.18
CA ASN A 95 3.19 -17.01 -13.42
C ASN A 95 3.68 -15.80 -14.23
N LEU A 96 3.21 -14.60 -13.87
CA LEU A 96 3.56 -13.37 -14.58
C LEU A 96 4.85 -12.75 -14.03
N LEU A 97 4.87 -12.39 -12.75
CA LEU A 97 6.01 -11.78 -12.04
C LEU A 97 6.44 -12.60 -10.82
N GLY A 98 5.56 -13.46 -10.30
CA GLY A 98 5.83 -14.32 -9.14
C GLY A 98 5.75 -13.62 -7.79
N MET A 99 5.39 -12.33 -7.76
CA MET A 99 5.26 -11.54 -6.52
C MET A 99 4.14 -12.05 -5.60
N THR A 100 3.15 -12.74 -6.18
CA THR A 100 2.01 -13.30 -5.46
C THR A 100 2.13 -14.81 -5.22
N ALA A 101 3.28 -15.43 -5.53
CA ALA A 101 3.47 -16.88 -5.39
C ALA A 101 3.16 -17.38 -3.97
N TYR A 102 3.46 -16.58 -2.95
CA TYR A 102 3.16 -16.90 -1.54
C TYR A 102 1.65 -17.03 -1.24
N MET A 103 0.76 -16.45 -2.07
CA MET A 103 -0.69 -16.60 -1.95
C MET A 103 -1.18 -18.00 -2.38
N PHE A 104 -0.36 -18.72 -3.14
CA PHE A 104 -0.66 -20.07 -3.64
C PHE A 104 0.14 -21.15 -2.90
N ASP A 105 0.97 -20.76 -1.93
CA ASP A 105 1.74 -21.67 -1.09
C ASP A 105 0.84 -22.39 -0.07
N GLU A 106 0.69 -23.70 -0.25
CA GLU A 106 -0.12 -24.57 0.62
C GLU A 106 0.46 -24.70 2.04
N GLN A 107 1.76 -24.42 2.23
CA GLN A 107 2.39 -24.42 3.54
C GLN A 107 1.97 -23.22 4.39
N ARG A 108 1.44 -22.17 3.76
CA ARG A 108 0.89 -21.00 4.45
C ARG A 108 -0.60 -21.20 4.71
N SER A 109 -1.03 -20.92 5.94
CA SER A 109 -2.44 -21.04 6.30
C SER A 109 -3.31 -20.15 5.40
N LEU A 110 -4.49 -20.64 5.03
CA LEU A 110 -5.46 -19.87 4.26
C LEU A 110 -5.82 -18.55 4.95
N PHE A 111 -5.80 -18.53 6.28
CA PHE A 111 -6.09 -17.34 7.07
C PHE A 111 -5.02 -16.25 6.90
N LEU A 112 -3.73 -16.60 6.97
CA LEU A 112 -2.64 -15.63 6.76
C LEU A 112 -2.65 -15.07 5.34
N ARG A 113 -2.83 -15.94 4.35
CA ARG A 113 -3.02 -15.54 2.95
C ARG A 113 -4.24 -14.64 2.77
N GLY A 114 -5.35 -14.99 3.43
CA GLY A 114 -6.57 -14.19 3.45
C GLY A 114 -6.36 -12.79 4.02
N LEU A 115 -5.55 -12.65 5.08
CA LEU A 115 -5.17 -11.33 5.61
C LEU A 115 -4.33 -10.54 4.59
N SER A 116 -3.41 -11.20 3.88
CA SER A 116 -2.59 -10.58 2.83
C SER A 116 -3.42 -10.06 1.64
N LEU A 117 -4.69 -10.47 1.48
CA LEU A 117 -5.58 -9.91 0.45
C LEU A 117 -5.87 -8.41 0.64
N PHE A 118 -5.40 -7.78 1.72
CA PHE A 118 -5.34 -6.32 1.77
C PHE A 118 -4.58 -5.74 0.58
N HIS A 119 -3.62 -6.48 0.01
CA HIS A 119 -2.97 -6.09 -1.22
C HIS A 119 -3.96 -5.90 -2.39
N GLY A 120 -5.02 -6.71 -2.41
CA GLY A 120 -6.10 -6.63 -3.37
C GLY A 120 -7.03 -5.44 -3.16
N TRP A 121 -7.52 -5.19 -1.95
CA TRP A 121 -8.57 -4.18 -1.72
C TRP A 121 -8.06 -2.80 -1.27
N LEU A 122 -6.90 -2.72 -0.61
CA LEU A 122 -6.35 -1.47 -0.09
C LEU A 122 -6.08 -0.39 -1.14
N PRO A 123 -5.50 -0.66 -2.34
CA PRO A 123 -5.31 0.40 -3.34
C PRO A 123 -6.62 1.08 -3.74
N PHE A 124 -7.71 0.32 -3.86
CA PHE A 124 -9.02 0.85 -4.23
C PHE A 124 -9.64 1.66 -3.09
N LEU A 125 -9.46 1.20 -1.84
CA LEU A 125 -9.84 1.98 -0.67
C LEU A 125 -9.07 3.32 -0.63
N LEU A 126 -7.77 3.30 -0.88
CA LEU A 126 -6.95 4.51 -0.91
C LEU A 126 -7.39 5.49 -2.00
N LEU A 127 -7.70 5.01 -3.20
CA LEU A 127 -8.29 5.85 -4.26
C LEU A 127 -9.63 6.44 -3.84
N PHE A 128 -10.49 5.65 -3.17
CA PHE A 128 -11.74 6.16 -2.60
C PHE A 128 -11.50 7.25 -1.55
N LEU A 129 -10.54 7.04 -0.63
CA LEU A 129 -10.19 7.99 0.41
C LEU A 129 -9.63 9.29 -0.18
N VAL A 130 -8.72 9.20 -1.14
CA VAL A 130 -8.15 10.36 -1.84
C VAL A 130 -9.23 11.10 -2.64
N LYS A 131 -10.15 10.39 -3.30
CA LYS A 131 -11.30 11.00 -3.98
C LYS A 131 -12.20 11.77 -3.00
N ARG A 132 -12.42 11.23 -1.80
CA ARG A 132 -13.28 11.84 -0.77
C ARG A 132 -12.60 13.00 -0.05
N LEU A 133 -11.36 12.83 0.39
CA LEU A 133 -10.63 13.78 1.23
C LEU A 133 -9.86 14.83 0.41
N GLY A 134 -9.59 14.54 -0.86
CA GLY A 134 -8.73 15.33 -1.75
C GLY A 134 -7.28 14.82 -1.75
N TYR A 135 -6.60 15.02 -2.87
CA TYR A 135 -5.17 14.73 -2.98
C TYR A 135 -4.31 15.87 -2.43
N ASP A 136 -3.36 15.53 -1.56
CA ASP A 136 -2.37 16.47 -1.03
C ASP A 136 -1.00 16.27 -1.72
N LYS A 137 -0.51 17.30 -2.41
CA LYS A 137 0.73 17.24 -3.19
C LYS A 137 1.97 17.03 -2.30
N ARG A 138 1.90 17.38 -1.01
CA ARG A 138 2.98 17.14 -0.03
C ARG A 138 3.20 15.66 0.25
N ALA A 139 2.25 14.80 -0.12
CA ALA A 139 2.36 13.37 0.06
C ALA A 139 3.57 12.76 -0.65
N PHE A 140 3.92 13.26 -1.84
CA PHE A 140 5.04 12.73 -2.61
C PHE A 140 6.40 12.90 -1.90
N PRO A 141 6.85 14.11 -1.54
CA PRO A 141 8.13 14.26 -0.86
C PRO A 141 8.14 13.60 0.53
N LEU A 142 7.00 13.57 1.25
CA LEU A 142 6.93 12.93 2.57
C LEU A 142 6.97 11.40 2.48
N TRP A 143 6.26 10.79 1.54
CA TRP A 143 6.35 9.35 1.32
C TRP A 143 7.74 8.96 0.83
N TRP A 144 8.33 9.74 -0.08
CA TRP A 144 9.71 9.53 -0.52
C TRP A 144 10.66 9.49 0.67
N ALA A 145 10.66 10.53 1.52
CA ALA A 145 11.52 10.58 2.70
C ALA A 145 11.28 9.39 3.64
N LEU A 146 10.03 9.03 3.90
CA LEU A 146 9.67 7.85 4.70
C LEU A 146 10.21 6.56 4.09
N ALA A 147 10.03 6.37 2.78
CA ALA A 147 10.47 5.18 2.09
C ALA A 147 12.00 5.05 2.10
N TRP A 148 12.73 6.17 1.97
CA TRP A 148 14.18 6.19 2.12
C TRP A 148 14.62 5.80 3.52
N MET A 149 13.99 6.37 4.55
CA MET A 149 14.29 5.99 5.94
C MET A 149 14.06 4.49 6.17
N LEU A 150 12.96 3.93 5.66
CA LEU A 150 12.66 2.50 5.78
C LEU A 150 13.65 1.63 5.01
N VAL A 151 14.01 1.99 3.77
CA VAL A 151 14.99 1.26 2.95
C VAL A 151 16.35 1.25 3.61
N LEU A 152 16.84 2.40 4.07
CA LEU A 152 18.11 2.49 4.77
C LEU A 152 18.07 1.69 6.07
N PHE A 153 17.00 1.83 6.86
CA PHE A 153 16.85 1.08 8.10
C PHE A 153 16.85 -0.43 7.85
N CYS A 154 16.10 -0.91 6.85
CA CYS A 154 16.08 -2.32 6.50
C CYS A 154 17.45 -2.82 6.02
N TYR A 155 18.12 -2.04 5.16
CA TYR A 155 19.44 -2.42 4.63
C TYR A 155 20.51 -2.55 5.72
N PHE A 156 20.51 -1.67 6.73
CA PHE A 156 21.54 -1.66 7.77
C PHE A 156 21.21 -2.50 9.00
N PHE A 157 19.93 -2.72 9.31
CA PHE A 157 19.53 -3.30 10.59
C PHE A 157 18.66 -4.56 10.49
N MET A 158 18.07 -4.87 9.33
CA MET A 158 17.22 -6.05 9.18
C MET A 158 17.97 -7.23 8.54
N PRO A 159 17.52 -8.48 8.77
CA PRO A 159 18.15 -9.64 8.17
C PRO A 159 18.09 -9.59 6.63
N GLY A 160 19.23 -9.89 5.99
CA GLY A 160 19.29 -10.12 4.55
C GLY A 160 18.60 -11.43 4.14
N PRO A 161 18.51 -11.70 2.82
CA PRO A 161 17.89 -12.92 2.31
C PRO A 161 18.63 -14.17 2.77
N THR A 162 17.89 -15.28 2.91
CA THR A 162 18.42 -16.55 3.43
C THR A 162 17.81 -17.75 2.70
N PRO A 163 18.61 -18.77 2.34
CA PRO A 163 18.11 -19.97 1.67
C PRO A 163 17.27 -20.86 2.59
N THR A 164 17.31 -20.64 3.90
CA THR A 164 16.51 -21.38 4.88
C THR A 164 15.22 -20.62 5.17
N PRO A 165 14.06 -21.07 4.66
CA PRO A 165 12.80 -20.37 4.89
C PRO A 165 12.51 -20.29 6.38
N SER A 166 12.04 -19.12 6.81
CA SER A 166 11.55 -18.90 8.16
C SER A 166 10.28 -18.07 8.10
N SER A 167 9.48 -18.07 9.17
CA SER A 167 8.32 -17.18 9.24
C SER A 167 8.72 -15.73 9.48
N SER A 168 9.92 -15.47 10.01
CA SER A 168 10.43 -14.11 10.17
C SER A 168 10.77 -13.49 8.82
N PRO A 169 10.40 -12.23 8.59
CA PRO A 169 10.66 -11.54 7.34
C PRO A 169 12.16 -11.29 7.18
N VAL A 170 12.63 -11.51 5.96
CA VAL A 170 14.01 -11.28 5.52
C VAL A 170 13.98 -10.41 4.26
N ASN A 171 15.09 -9.74 3.95
CA ASN A 171 15.21 -8.91 2.75
C ASN A 171 14.04 -7.91 2.59
N ILE A 172 13.61 -7.32 3.70
CA ILE A 172 12.42 -6.46 3.77
C ILE A 172 12.55 -5.32 2.76
N ASN A 173 11.50 -5.07 1.97
CA ASN A 173 11.47 -4.10 0.86
C ASN A 173 12.54 -4.36 -0.24
N TYR A 174 12.98 -5.60 -0.39
CA TYR A 174 13.92 -6.07 -1.43
C TYR A 174 15.28 -5.35 -1.42
N VAL A 175 15.75 -4.90 -0.26
CA VAL A 175 16.95 -4.08 -0.12
C VAL A 175 18.27 -4.78 -0.52
N HIS A 176 18.26 -6.10 -0.72
CA HIS A 176 19.40 -6.89 -1.20
C HIS A 176 19.15 -7.61 -2.53
N GLY A 177 18.01 -7.45 -3.18
CA GLY A 177 17.65 -8.12 -4.43
C GLY A 177 16.18 -8.52 -4.46
N MET A 178 15.69 -9.02 -5.61
CA MET A 178 14.29 -9.43 -5.78
C MET A 178 13.97 -10.84 -5.23
N SER A 179 14.89 -11.46 -4.48
CA SER A 179 14.69 -12.80 -3.90
C SER A 179 14.90 -12.78 -2.40
N ASP A 180 14.02 -13.46 -1.68
CA ASP A 180 14.15 -13.65 -0.23
C ASP A 180 15.16 -14.76 0.12
N THR A 181 15.60 -15.56 -0.88
CA THR A 181 16.51 -16.69 -0.66
C THR A 181 17.98 -16.36 -0.88
N ALA A 182 18.28 -15.38 -1.74
CA ALA A 182 19.64 -14.95 -2.04
C ALA A 182 19.68 -13.49 -2.46
N ALA A 183 20.75 -12.80 -2.07
CA ALA A 183 21.02 -11.44 -2.55
C ALA A 183 21.36 -11.47 -4.04
N GLN A 184 21.06 -10.36 -4.73
CA GLN A 184 21.50 -10.18 -6.11
C GLN A 184 23.03 -10.14 -6.19
N THR A 185 23.61 -10.69 -7.26
CA THR A 185 25.07 -10.76 -7.47
C THR A 185 25.55 -10.02 -8.73
N TRP A 186 24.65 -9.42 -9.49
CA TRP A 186 24.96 -8.83 -10.79
C TRP A 186 25.44 -7.37 -10.71
N MET A 187 25.30 -6.74 -9.54
CA MET A 187 25.88 -5.42 -9.26
C MET A 187 26.34 -5.30 -7.79
N PRO A 188 27.17 -4.30 -7.43
CA PRO A 188 27.54 -4.04 -6.04
C PRO A 188 26.31 -3.77 -5.14
N PRO A 189 26.30 -4.20 -3.86
CA PRO A 189 25.14 -4.01 -2.96
C PRO A 189 24.69 -2.55 -2.80
N LEU A 190 25.64 -1.61 -2.69
CA LEU A 190 25.32 -0.18 -2.61
C LEU A 190 24.77 0.38 -3.92
N ALA A 191 25.13 -0.20 -5.06
CA ALA A 191 24.54 0.18 -6.34
C ALA A 191 23.08 -0.29 -6.44
N TRP A 192 22.75 -1.46 -5.87
CA TRP A 192 21.38 -1.93 -5.76
C TRP A 192 20.56 -1.03 -4.84
N LEU A 193 21.10 -0.70 -3.67
CA LEU A 193 20.48 0.24 -2.75
C LEU A 193 20.22 1.61 -3.41
N ALA A 194 21.21 2.17 -4.11
CA ALA A 194 21.05 3.41 -4.86
C ALA A 194 19.99 3.30 -5.96
N THR A 195 19.92 2.15 -6.64
CA THR A 195 18.89 1.84 -7.64
C THR A 195 17.50 1.86 -7.03
N LEU A 196 17.30 1.29 -5.84
CA LEU A 196 16.01 1.37 -5.13
C LEU A 196 15.69 2.80 -4.69
N MET A 197 16.67 3.50 -4.12
CA MET A 197 16.49 4.87 -3.64
C MET A 197 16.10 5.85 -4.75
N ALA A 198 16.63 5.69 -5.97
CA ALA A 198 16.27 6.51 -7.13
C ALA A 198 15.08 5.94 -7.92
N GLY A 199 15.05 4.62 -8.11
CA GLY A 199 14.10 3.92 -8.96
C GLY A 199 12.70 3.87 -8.39
N LEU A 200 12.52 3.64 -7.08
CA LEU A 200 11.18 3.61 -6.47
C LEU A 200 10.47 4.97 -6.61
N PRO A 201 11.11 6.12 -6.30
CA PRO A 201 10.52 7.42 -6.58
C PRO A 201 10.27 7.67 -8.05
N ALA A 202 11.23 7.38 -8.93
CA ALA A 202 11.12 7.70 -10.35
C ALA A 202 10.05 6.86 -11.08
N LEU A 203 9.96 5.56 -10.77
CA LEU A 203 9.15 4.61 -11.52
C LEU A 203 7.82 4.30 -10.85
N LEU A 204 7.71 4.43 -9.52
CA LEU A 204 6.50 4.06 -8.79
C LEU A 204 5.82 5.27 -8.18
N TYR A 205 6.52 6.03 -7.34
CA TYR A 205 5.89 7.09 -6.55
C TYR A 205 5.55 8.33 -7.40
N PHE A 206 6.45 8.74 -8.30
CA PHE A 206 6.25 9.93 -9.11
C PHE A 206 5.14 9.75 -10.15
N PRO A 207 5.06 8.63 -10.91
CA PRO A 207 3.93 8.38 -11.80
C PRO A 207 2.60 8.33 -11.04
N THR A 208 2.58 7.69 -9.87
CA THR A 208 1.40 7.66 -8.99
C THR A 208 1.03 9.07 -8.51
N HIS A 209 2.01 9.89 -8.11
CA HIS A 209 1.79 11.28 -7.74
C HIS A 209 1.16 12.09 -8.88
N LEU A 210 1.68 11.97 -10.10
CA LEU A 210 1.14 12.69 -11.26
C LEU A 210 -0.30 12.27 -11.57
N ALA A 211 -0.57 10.97 -11.55
CA ALA A 211 -1.92 10.41 -11.70
C ALA A 211 -2.89 10.97 -10.66
N LEU A 212 -2.54 10.87 -9.37
CA LEU A 212 -3.40 11.34 -8.28
C LEU A 212 -3.60 12.85 -8.32
N LYS A 213 -2.55 13.62 -8.63
CA LYS A 213 -2.62 15.07 -8.82
C LYS A 213 -3.54 15.44 -9.97
N LYS A 214 -3.51 14.71 -11.08
CA LYS A 214 -4.35 14.98 -12.26
C LYS A 214 -5.83 14.72 -11.98
N TRP A 215 -6.17 13.64 -11.28
CA TRP A 215 -7.55 13.18 -11.15
C TRP A 215 -8.23 13.52 -9.83
N PHE A 216 -7.48 13.85 -8.76
CA PHE A 216 -8.04 14.00 -7.42
C PHE A 216 -7.60 15.27 -6.67
N THR A 217 -6.89 16.19 -7.31
CA THR A 217 -6.74 17.55 -6.75
C THR A 217 -8.12 18.22 -6.79
N ARG A 218 -8.63 18.69 -5.66
CA ARG A 218 -9.83 19.52 -5.66
C ARG A 218 -9.51 20.84 -6.35
N ALA A 219 -10.38 21.30 -7.25
CA ALA A 219 -10.33 22.70 -7.66
C ALA A 219 -10.49 23.55 -6.40
N GLU A 220 -9.62 24.54 -6.21
CA GLU A 220 -9.84 25.56 -5.18
C GLU A 220 -11.20 26.20 -5.48
N ALA A 221 -12.12 26.10 -4.51
CA ALA A 221 -13.43 26.74 -4.57
C ALA A 221 -13.31 28.18 -4.08
#